data_AF-A0A401PUS5-F1
#
_entry.id   AF-A0A401PUS5-F1
#
_cell.length_a   1.000
_cell.length_b   1.000
_cell.length_c   1.000
_cell.angle_alpha   90.00
_cell.angle_beta   90.00
_cell.angle_gamma   90.00
#
_symmetry.space_group_name_H-M   'P 1'
#
loop_
_entity.id
_entity.type
_entity.pdbx_description
1 polymer ?
#
loop_
_entity_poly.entity_id
_entity_poly.type
_entity_poly.pdbx_seq_one_letter_code
_entity_poly.pdbx_strand_id
1 'polypeptide(L)' 'VLPHDAKARRLFVTSGGLKKIQEIKAEPGSVMQEYINGINNCYPEEIVRYYSPGYSDALLERVENYQPAL' A
#
# COMPACT_ATOMS: atom_id res chain seq x y z
N VAL A 1 4.87 16.80 -7.90
CA VAL A 1 5.69 16.96 -6.68
C VAL A 1 6.04 15.61 -6.02
N LEU A 2 5.10 14.70 -5.75
CA LEU A 2 5.42 13.36 -5.17
C LEU A 2 6.33 12.42 -6.01
N PRO A 3 6.26 12.37 -7.36
CA PRO A 3 7.08 11.43 -8.14
C PRO A 3 8.59 11.70 -8.06
N HIS A 4 8.98 12.95 -7.77
CA HIS A 4 10.37 13.40 -7.84
C HIS A 4 10.96 13.73 -6.46
N ASP A 5 10.17 13.70 -5.38
CA ASP A 5 10.63 14.02 -4.02
C ASP A 5 10.57 12.80 -3.09
N ALA A 6 11.72 12.16 -2.90
CA ALA A 6 11.87 11.00 -2.01
C ALA A 6 11.58 11.33 -0.54
N LYS A 7 11.84 12.56 -0.08
CA LYS A 7 11.54 12.96 1.31
C LYS A 7 10.04 13.11 1.51
N ALA A 8 9.35 13.72 0.57
CA ALA A 8 7.90 13.85 0.60
C ALA A 8 7.21 12.47 0.57
N ARG A 9 7.70 11.54 -0.26
CA ARG A 9 7.19 10.15 -0.29
C ARG A 9 7.33 9.46 1.05
N ARG A 10 8.52 9.53 1.67
CA ARG A 10 8.76 8.96 3.00
C ARG A 10 7.83 9.60 4.04
N LEU A 11 7.73 10.93 4.05
CA LEU A 11 6.88 11.66 4.98
C LEU A 11 5.41 11.25 4.87
N PHE A 12 4.89 11.12 3.65
CA PHE A 12 3.50 10.71 3.38
C PHE A 12 3.18 9.29 3.86
N VAL A 13 4.15 8.38 3.77
CA VAL A 13 4.01 7.02 4.29
C VAL A 13 4.04 7.04 5.82
N THR A 14 5.03 7.69 6.42
CA THR A 14 5.20 7.74 7.88
C THR A 14 4.11 8.52 8.60
N SER A 15 3.45 9.48 7.94
CA SER A 15 2.32 10.22 8.49
C SER A 15 0.99 9.44 8.41
N GLY A 16 0.98 8.26 7.80
CA GLY A 16 -0.23 7.46 7.58
C GLY A 16 -1.07 7.91 6.38
N GLY A 17 -0.57 8.82 5.55
CA GLY A 17 -1.25 9.26 4.33
C GLY A 17 -1.50 8.11 3.36
N LEU A 18 -0.47 7.27 3.12
CA LEU A 18 -0.62 6.11 2.23
C LEU A 18 -1.62 5.09 2.78
N LYS A 19 -1.66 4.88 4.10
CA LYS A 19 -2.63 4.00 4.76
C LYS A 19 -4.06 4.46 4.49
N LYS A 20 -4.34 5.75 4.69
CA LYS A 20 -5.66 6.33 4.41
C LYS A 20 -6.07 6.13 2.95
N ILE A 21 -5.14 6.25 2.00
CA ILE A 21 -5.42 6.01 0.58
C ILE A 21 -5.86 4.55 0.35
N GLN A 22 -5.22 3.57 0.99
CA GLN A 22 -5.62 2.16 0.86
C GLN A 22 -6.98 1.85 1.53
N GLU A 23 -7.38 2.62 2.53
CA GLU A 23 -8.67 2.47 3.22
C GLU A 23 -9.85 3.05 2.41
N ILE A 24 -9.59 3.87 1.38
CA ILE A 24 -10.64 4.44 0.53
C ILE A 24 -11.26 3.35 -0.34
N LYS A 25 -12.57 3.12 -0.16
CA LYS A 25 -13.36 2.29 -1.05
C LYS A 25 -13.73 3.10 -2.30
N ALA A 26 -12.99 2.88 -3.38
CA ALA A 26 -13.33 3.42 -4.69
C ALA A 26 -14.04 2.37 -5.55
N GLU A 27 -15.05 2.79 -6.32
CA GLU A 27 -15.71 1.91 -7.27
C GLU A 27 -14.75 1.56 -8.43
N PRO A 28 -14.72 0.30 -8.89
CA PRO A 28 -13.92 -0.08 -10.05
C PRO A 28 -14.27 0.76 -11.29
N GLY A 29 -13.27 1.32 -11.96
CA GLY A 29 -13.44 2.21 -13.12
C GLY A 29 -13.83 3.65 -12.78
N SER A 30 -13.94 4.00 -11.50
CA SER A 30 -14.15 5.39 -11.10
C SER A 30 -12.87 6.22 -11.22
N VAL A 31 -13.03 7.52 -11.43
CA VAL A 31 -11.93 8.50 -11.41
C VAL A 31 -11.16 8.46 -10.08
N MET A 32 -11.84 8.12 -8.98
CA MET A 32 -11.21 7.94 -7.68
C MET A 32 -10.23 6.77 -7.66
N GLN A 33 -10.57 5.65 -8.31
CA GLN A 33 -9.65 4.52 -8.44
C GLN A 33 -8.43 4.89 -9.28
N GLU A 34 -8.59 5.66 -10.36
CA GLU A 34 -7.47 6.16 -11.16
C GLU A 34 -6.53 7.05 -10.35
N TYR A 35 -7.06 7.95 -9.51
CA TYR A 35 -6.23 8.76 -8.60
C TYR A 35 -5.48 7.90 -7.57
N ILE A 36 -6.16 6.92 -6.96
CA ILE A 36 -5.53 5.98 -6.02
C ILE A 36 -4.39 5.22 -6.72
N ASN A 37 -4.64 4.69 -7.92
CA ASN A 37 -3.65 3.99 -8.72
C ASN A 37 -2.46 4.89 -9.07
N GLY A 38 -2.71 6.15 -9.42
CA GLY A 38 -1.66 7.14 -9.68
C GLY A 38 -0.76 7.41 -8.46
N ILE A 39 -1.36 7.48 -7.27
CA ILE A 39 -0.61 7.61 -6.01
C ILE A 39 0.18 6.32 -5.73
N ASN A 40 -0.45 5.15 -5.86
CA ASN A 40 0.17 3.84 -5.63
C ASN A 40 1.41 3.62 -6.53
N ASN A 41 1.35 4.06 -7.80
CA ASN A 41 2.47 3.99 -8.73
C ASN A 41 3.70 4.82 -8.33
N CYS A 42 3.58 5.70 -7.33
CA CYS A 42 4.73 6.43 -6.78
C CYS A 42 5.54 5.60 -5.76
N TYR A 43 5.03 4.43 -5.36
CA TYR A 43 5.58 3.58 -4.32
C TYR A 43 5.85 2.16 -4.83
N PRO A 44 6.82 1.44 -4.24
CA PRO A 44 6.99 0.02 -4.50
C PRO A 44 5.72 -0.76 -4.12
N GLU A 45 5.41 -1.81 -4.89
CA GLU A 45 4.24 -2.65 -4.66
C GLU A 45 4.21 -3.23 -3.24
N GLU A 46 5.35 -3.64 -2.70
CA GLU A 46 5.49 -4.15 -1.34
C GLU A 46 5.01 -3.13 -0.28
N ILE A 47 5.29 -1.84 -0.49
CA ILE A 47 4.86 -0.77 0.41
C ILE A 47 3.34 -0.58 0.30
N VAL A 48 2.79 -0.58 -0.91
CA VAL A 48 1.34 -0.45 -1.13
C VAL A 48 0.60 -1.63 -0.49
N ARG A 49 1.08 -2.86 -0.71
CA ARG A 49 0.53 -4.08 -0.12
C ARG A 49 0.61 -4.04 1.40
N TYR A 50 1.75 -3.62 1.97
CA TYR A 50 1.91 -3.52 3.43
C TYR A 50 0.83 -2.67 4.10
N TYR A 51 0.40 -1.58 3.46
CA TYR A 51 -0.67 -0.71 3.97
C TYR A 51 -2.08 -1.10 3.49
N SER A 52 -2.20 -2.13 2.64
CA SER A 52 -3.50 -2.59 2.15
C SER A 52 -4.28 -3.30 3.27
N PRO A 53 -5.60 -3.04 3.41
CA PRO A 53 -6.44 -3.72 4.39
C PRO A 53 -6.34 -5.25 4.26
N GLY A 54 -6.16 -5.95 5.39
CA GLY A 54 -6.09 -7.42 5.44
C GLY A 54 -4.74 -8.02 5.04
N TYR A 55 -3.78 -7.22 4.57
CA TYR A 55 -2.46 -7.76 4.22
C TYR A 55 -1.68 -8.27 5.43
N SER A 56 -1.85 -7.64 6.60
CA SER A 56 -1.29 -8.13 7.87
C SER A 56 -1.76 -9.56 8.18
N ASP A 57 -3.04 -9.85 7.95
CA ASP A 57 -3.63 -11.15 8.26
C ASP A 57 -3.12 -12.20 7.27
N ALA A 58 -3.03 -11.85 5.98
CA ALA A 58 -2.42 -12.71 4.96
C ALA A 58 -0.92 -12.98 5.19
N LEU A 59 -0.19 -12.04 5.81
CA LEU A 59 1.19 -12.27 6.23
C LEU A 59 1.25 -13.24 7.41
N LEU A 60 0.38 -13.08 8.41
CA LEU A 60 0.29 -13.99 9.56
C LEU A 60 -0.07 -15.41 9.11
N GLU A 61 -1.04 -15.56 8.21
CA GLU A 61 -1.41 -16.85 7.64
C GLU A 61 -0.23 -17.52 6.92
N ARG A 62 0.60 -16.75 6.19
CA ARG A 62 1.83 -17.28 5.59
C ARG A 62 2.84 -17.74 6.64
N VAL A 63 2.96 -17.02 7.76
CA VAL A 63 3.83 -17.42 8.87
C VAL A 63 3.35 -18.73 9.50
N GLU A 64 2.04 -18.87 9.72
CA GLU A 64 1.45 -20.09 10.28
C GLU A 64 1.65 -21.31 9.37
N ASN A 65 1.58 -21.11 8.05
CA ASN A 65 1.77 -22.16 7.05
C ASN A 65 3.24 -22.38 6.65
N TYR A 66 4.17 -21.57 7.14
CA TYR A 66 5.58 -21.66 6.76
C TYR A 66 6.24 -22.88 7.39
N GLN A 67 6.71 -23.81 6.54
CA GLN A 67 7.54 -24.93 6.97
C GLN A 67 9.01 -24.61 6.63
N PRO A 68 9.87 -24.37 7.63
CA PRO A 68 11.29 -24.15 7.40
C PRO A 68 11.90 -25.39 6.73
N ALA A 69 12.63 -25.19 5.62
CA ALA A 69 13.46 -26.25 5.07
C ALA A 69 14.56 -26.58 6.10
N LEU A 70 14.58 -27.83 6.57
CA LEU A 70 15.63 -28.39 7.42
C LEU A 70 16.93 -28.60 6.64
#